data_AF-A0A6I7YTI1-F1
#
_entry.id   AF-A0A6I7YTI1-F1
#
_cell.length_a   1.000
_cell.length_b   1.000
_cell.length_c   1.000
_cell.angle_alpha   90.00
_cell.angle_beta   90.00
_cell.angle_gamma   90.00
#
_symmetry.space_group_name_H-M   'P 1'
#
loop_
_entity.id
_entity.type
_entity.pdbx_description
1 polymer ?
#
loop_
_entity_poly.entity_id
_entity_poly.type
_entity_poly.pdbx_seq_one_letter_code
_entity_poly.pdbx_strand_id
1 'polypeptide(L)'
;MSRGASSIGSGGGGTIYEYRVAALDLVGLLCGVQVPGLDVVPDSVCLQKANDFPLDDVVVLNRQGSYELVVQRQVKRTLEIASSSGPWRKTMRQCLASLESLARTRRITG
;
A
#
# COMPACT_ATOMS: atom_id res chain seq x y z
N MET A 1 -9.61 -14.11 -31.47
CA MET A 1 -8.84 -14.13 -30.20
C MET A 1 -8.21 -12.76 -30.01
N SER A 2 -8.86 -11.87 -29.25
CA SER A 2 -8.32 -10.55 -28.96
C SER A 2 -7.29 -10.68 -27.85
N ARG A 3 -6.01 -10.36 -28.13
CA ARG A 3 -4.97 -10.22 -27.12
C ARG A 3 -5.35 -9.00 -26.28
N GLY A 4 -5.95 -9.23 -25.12
CA GLY A 4 -6.17 -8.21 -24.11
C GLY A 4 -4.82 -7.72 -23.59
N ALA A 5 -4.26 -6.71 -24.24
CA ALA A 5 -3.13 -5.98 -23.71
C ALA A 5 -3.65 -5.11 -22.56
N SER A 6 -3.30 -5.48 -21.33
CA SER A 6 -3.46 -4.57 -20.18
C SER A 6 -2.69 -3.29 -20.51
N SER A 7 -3.39 -2.16 -20.60
CA SER A 7 -2.77 -0.86 -20.81
C SER A 7 -1.72 -0.66 -19.73
N ILE A 8 -0.45 -0.56 -20.13
CA ILE A 8 0.63 -0.09 -19.27
C ILE A 8 0.18 1.27 -18.72
N GLY A 9 -0.24 1.28 -17.46
CA GLY A 9 -0.73 2.47 -16.80
C GLY A 9 0.42 3.45 -16.63
N SER A 10 0.34 4.59 -17.29
CA SER A 10 1.32 5.69 -17.23
C SER A 10 1.23 6.51 -15.93
N GLY A 11 0.77 5.90 -14.83
CA GLY A 11 0.84 6.49 -13.49
C GLY A 11 2.28 6.47 -12.98
N GLY A 12 2.64 7.42 -12.10
CA GLY A 12 4.02 7.56 -11.56
C GLY A 12 4.58 6.33 -10.82
N GLY A 13 3.73 5.36 -10.49
CA GLY A 13 4.12 3.96 -10.37
C GLY A 13 3.55 3.25 -11.59
N GLY A 14 4.39 2.84 -12.53
CA GLY A 14 3.92 1.90 -13.54
C GLY A 14 3.47 0.64 -12.81
N THR A 15 2.36 0.04 -13.24
CA THR A 15 1.81 -1.23 -12.73
C THR A 15 2.89 -2.30 -12.48
N ILE A 16 3.95 -2.28 -13.28
CA ILE A 16 5.12 -3.16 -13.18
C ILE A 16 5.92 -2.99 -11.87
N TYR A 17 6.12 -1.76 -11.37
CA TYR A 17 6.92 -1.54 -10.16
C TYR A 17 6.16 -1.92 -8.88
N GLU A 18 4.87 -1.56 -8.82
CA GLU A 18 3.95 -2.03 -7.77
C GLU A 18 3.96 -3.56 -7.68
N TYR A 19 3.87 -4.26 -8.81
CA TYR A 19 3.93 -5.73 -8.83
C TYR A 19 5.27 -6.30 -8.39
N ARG A 20 6.39 -5.60 -8.63
CA ARG A 20 7.70 -6.07 -8.13
C ARG A 20 7.77 -6.00 -6.61
N VAL A 21 7.29 -4.92 -6.01
CA VAL A 21 7.23 -4.78 -4.55
C VAL A 21 6.34 -5.88 -3.96
N ALA A 22 5.13 -6.05 -4.51
CA ALA A 22 4.21 -7.08 -4.04
C ALA A 22 4.75 -8.51 -4.24
N ALA A 23 5.49 -8.76 -5.33
CA ALA A 23 6.13 -10.05 -5.56
C ALA A 23 7.21 -10.36 -4.51
N LEU A 24 7.99 -9.36 -4.08
CA LEU A 24 8.97 -9.54 -3.00
C LEU A 24 8.28 -9.86 -1.67
N ASP A 25 7.20 -9.16 -1.34
CA ASP A 25 6.41 -9.46 -0.14
C ASP A 25 5.79 -10.87 -0.21
N LEU A 26 5.28 -11.26 -1.38
CA LEU A 26 4.72 -12.60 -1.62
C LEU A 26 5.79 -13.70 -1.48
N VAL A 27 7.02 -13.45 -1.95
CA VAL A 27 8.14 -14.37 -1.72
C VAL A 27 8.43 -14.51 -0.22
N GLY A 28 8.37 -13.40 0.54
CA GLY A 28 8.50 -13.44 2.00
C GLY A 28 7.50 -14.38 2.65
N LEU A 29 6.21 -14.25 2.26
CA LEU A 29 5.14 -15.14 2.68
C LEU A 29 5.44 -16.60 2.32
N LEU A 30 5.71 -16.88 1.05
CA LEU A 30 5.90 -18.25 0.55
C LEU A 30 7.14 -18.94 1.15
N CYS A 31 8.18 -18.17 1.47
CA CYS A 31 9.41 -18.67 2.07
C CYS A 31 9.35 -18.70 3.60
N GLY A 32 8.27 -18.20 4.23
CA GLY A 32 8.16 -18.15 5.69
C GLY A 32 9.16 -17.19 6.33
N VAL A 33 9.51 -16.10 5.66
CA VAL A 33 10.44 -15.08 6.17
C VAL A 33 9.74 -13.74 6.39
N GLN A 34 10.26 -12.95 7.31
CA GLN A 34 9.76 -11.61 7.59
C GLN A 34 9.93 -10.69 6.37
N VAL A 35 9.06 -9.69 6.27
CA VAL A 35 9.15 -8.62 5.26
C VAL A 35 9.46 -7.28 5.93
N PRO A 36 10.04 -6.31 5.21
CA PRO A 36 10.38 -5.02 5.81
C PRO A 36 9.18 -4.31 6.45
N GLY A 37 9.29 -3.98 7.73
CA GLY A 37 8.25 -3.30 8.50
C GLY A 37 7.25 -4.23 9.20
N LEU A 38 7.34 -5.55 9.00
CA LEU A 38 6.56 -6.54 9.72
C LEU A 38 7.53 -7.51 10.44
N ASP A 39 7.62 -7.42 11.76
CA ASP A 39 8.53 -8.23 12.58
C ASP A 39 8.08 -9.70 12.72
N VAL A 40 7.09 -10.12 11.95
CA VAL A 40 6.55 -11.47 11.91
C VAL A 40 6.37 -11.92 10.47
N VAL A 41 6.28 -13.24 10.26
CA VAL A 41 6.06 -13.80 8.92
C VAL A 41 4.64 -13.44 8.46
N PRO A 42 4.47 -12.85 7.27
CA PRO A 42 3.14 -12.53 6.77
C PRO A 42 2.30 -13.78 6.50
N ASP A 43 1.00 -13.69 6.71
CA ASP A 43 0.04 -14.74 6.31
C ASP A 43 -0.75 -14.37 5.05
N SER A 44 -0.73 -13.09 4.68
CA SER A 44 -1.42 -12.58 3.51
C SER A 44 -0.73 -11.34 2.93
N VAL A 45 -0.76 -11.27 1.60
CA VAL A 45 -0.27 -10.14 0.80
C VAL A 45 -1.38 -9.76 -0.16
N CYS A 46 -1.83 -8.51 -0.06
CA CYS A 46 -2.97 -7.98 -0.79
C CYS A 46 -2.52 -6.83 -1.70
N LEU A 47 -2.98 -6.86 -2.94
CA LEU A 47 -2.94 -5.74 -3.88
C LEU A 47 -4.33 -5.13 -3.91
N GLN A 48 -4.54 -3.98 -3.28
CA GLN A 48 -5.87 -3.40 -3.24
C GLN A 48 -5.91 -1.92 -3.59
N LYS A 49 -7.13 -1.49 -3.89
CA LYS A 49 -7.55 -0.13 -4.17
C LYS A 49 -8.79 0.14 -3.28
N ALA A 50 -8.73 -0.25 -2.00
CA ALA A 50 -9.80 -0.14 -1.01
C ALA A 50 -9.63 1.09 -0.09
N ASN A 51 -10.76 1.74 0.25
CA ASN A 51 -10.80 2.98 1.04
C ASN A 51 -10.29 2.84 2.49
N ASP A 52 -10.10 1.61 2.97
CA ASP A 52 -9.84 1.32 4.38
C ASP A 52 -8.35 1.41 4.75
N PHE A 53 -7.45 1.42 3.74
CA PHE A 53 -6.01 1.51 3.92
C PHE A 53 -5.47 2.82 3.35
N PRO A 54 -4.93 3.74 4.19
CA PRO A 54 -4.35 4.98 3.71
C PRO A 54 -3.28 4.86 2.63
N LEU A 55 -2.46 3.80 2.68
CA LEU A 55 -1.33 3.55 1.78
C LEU A 55 -1.57 2.22 1.05
N ASP A 56 -2.62 2.22 0.24
CA ASP A 56 -3.34 1.06 -0.31
C ASP A 56 -2.62 0.28 -1.41
N ASP A 57 -1.50 0.77 -1.96
CA ASP A 57 -0.93 0.14 -3.17
C ASP A 57 -0.45 -1.31 -2.91
N VAL A 58 0.09 -1.60 -1.71
CA VAL A 58 0.39 -2.97 -1.22
C VAL A 58 0.11 -3.06 0.27
N VAL A 59 -0.63 -4.09 0.70
CA VAL A 59 -0.94 -4.35 2.11
C VAL A 59 -0.44 -5.75 2.48
N VAL A 60 0.31 -5.84 3.57
CA VAL A 60 0.85 -7.10 4.11
C VAL A 60 0.38 -7.26 5.54
N LEU A 61 -0.13 -8.45 5.86
CA LEU A 61 -0.80 -8.72 7.13
C LEU A 61 -0.21 -9.95 7.81
N ASN A 62 -0.32 -9.96 9.14
CA ASN A 62 -0.24 -11.16 9.96
C ASN A 62 -1.30 -11.08 11.05
N ARG A 63 -2.18 -12.07 11.12
CA ARG A 63 -3.22 -12.19 12.13
C ARG A 63 -2.74 -13.01 13.31
N GLN A 64 -2.74 -12.40 14.49
CA GLN A 64 -2.41 -13.03 15.76
C GLN A 64 -3.64 -13.06 16.67
N GLY A 65 -4.48 -14.07 16.48
CA GLY A 65 -5.73 -14.22 17.23
C GLY A 65 -6.70 -13.06 16.97
N SER A 66 -6.87 -12.20 17.99
CA SER A 66 -7.69 -10.98 17.92
C SER A 66 -6.96 -9.76 17.36
N TYR A 67 -5.64 -9.84 17.19
CA TYR A 67 -4.82 -8.73 16.70
C TYR A 67 -4.45 -8.95 15.24
N GLU A 68 -4.31 -7.85 14.51
CA GLU A 68 -3.84 -7.83 13.13
C GLU A 68 -2.66 -6.87 13.04
N LEU A 69 -1.51 -7.39 12.62
CA LEU A 69 -0.31 -6.61 12.35
C LEU A 69 -0.28 -6.29 10.87
N VAL A 70 -0.15 -5.00 10.53
CA VAL A 70 -0.36 -4.51 9.17
C VAL A 70 0.79 -3.62 8.73
N VAL A 71 1.32 -3.88 7.54
CA VAL A 71 2.19 -2.96 6.80
C VAL A 71 1.47 -2.51 5.55
N GLN A 72 1.41 -1.20 5.35
CA GLN A 72 0.79 -0.56 4.18
C GLN A 72 1.86 0.22 3.42
N ARG A 73 1.91 0.06 2.10
CA ARG A 73 2.91 0.72 1.24
C ARG A 73 2.22 1.48 0.12
N GLN A 74 2.56 2.76 0.01
CA GLN A 74 2.35 3.53 -1.21
C GLN A 74 3.60 3.38 -2.07
N VAL A 75 3.45 2.79 -3.25
CA VAL A 75 4.58 2.45 -4.12
C VAL A 75 4.64 3.45 -5.28
N LYS A 76 5.77 4.16 -5.40
CA LYS A 76 6.00 5.15 -6.46
C LYS A 76 7.40 4.94 -7.03
N ARG A 77 7.52 4.87 -8.36
CA ARG A 77 8.82 4.70 -9.03
C ARG A 77 9.62 5.99 -9.00
N THR A 78 8.93 7.10 -9.24
CA THR A 78 9.44 8.46 -9.07
C THR A 78 8.37 9.30 -8.39
N LEU A 79 8.79 10.19 -7.50
CA LEU A 79 7.91 11.14 -6.83
C LEU A 79 8.52 12.53 -6.96
N GLU A 80 8.12 13.25 -8.01
CA GLU A 80 8.48 14.65 -8.15
C GLU A 80 7.67 15.48 -7.14
N ILE A 81 8.37 16.19 -6.25
CA ILE A 81 7.78 17.09 -5.26
C ILE A 81 7.43 18.41 -5.96
N ALA A 82 6.29 18.41 -6.64
CA ALA A 82 5.77 19.57 -7.34
C ALA A 82 4.24 19.61 -7.25
N SER A 83 3.66 20.80 -7.13
CA SER A 83 2.20 20.97 -7.10
C SER A 83 1.52 20.44 -8.38
N SER A 84 2.24 20.40 -9.50
CA SER A 84 1.82 19.84 -10.79
C SER A 84 1.83 18.30 -10.83
N SER A 85 2.59 17.64 -9.94
CA SER A 85 2.75 16.19 -9.91
C SER A 85 1.48 15.51 -9.35
N GLY A 86 0.76 14.80 -10.22
CA GLY A 86 -0.41 13.99 -9.85
C GLY A 86 -0.12 12.95 -8.75
N PRO A 87 0.96 12.15 -8.87
CA PRO A 87 1.37 11.20 -7.83
C PRO A 87 1.65 11.86 -6.47
N TRP A 88 2.35 13.00 -6.47
CA TRP A 88 2.62 13.77 -5.25
C TRP A 88 1.33 14.25 -4.59
N ARG A 89 0.44 14.87 -5.36
CA ARG A 89 -0.87 15.33 -4.84
C ARG A 89 -1.70 14.17 -4.28
N LYS A 90 -1.68 12.99 -4.92
CA LYS A 90 -2.39 11.79 -4.42
C LYS A 90 -1.85 11.39 -3.04
N THR A 91 -0.53 11.22 -2.93
CA THR A 91 0.13 10.84 -1.67
C THR A 91 -0.16 11.86 -0.57
N MET A 92 -0.03 13.16 -0.83
CA MET A 92 -0.31 14.20 0.16
C MET A 92 -1.77 14.20 0.62
N ARG A 93 -2.74 13.98 -0.28
CA ARG A 93 -4.15 13.85 0.11
C ARG A 93 -4.40 12.66 1.03
N GLN A 94 -3.77 11.51 0.74
CA GLN A 94 -3.89 10.33 1.61
C GLN A 94 -3.27 10.59 2.99
N CYS A 95 -2.09 11.22 3.05
CA CYS A 95 -1.47 11.62 4.32
C CYS A 95 -2.38 12.55 5.14
N LEU A 96 -2.96 13.57 4.51
CA LEU A 96 -3.88 14.49 5.18
C LEU A 96 -5.15 13.78 5.67
N ALA A 97 -5.77 12.94 4.85
CA ALA A 97 -6.96 12.18 5.22
C ALA A 97 -6.72 11.27 6.44
N SER A 98 -5.56 10.63 6.53
CA SER A 98 -5.16 9.84 7.71
C SER A 98 -5.02 10.67 8.97
N LEU A 99 -4.37 11.83 8.87
CA LEU A 99 -4.19 12.74 10.00
C LEU A 99 -5.54 13.26 10.52
N GLU A 100 -6.45 13.60 9.61
CA GLU A 100 -7.82 14.01 9.97
C GLU A 100 -8.61 12.88 10.63
N SER A 101 -8.49 11.64 10.14
CA SER A 101 -9.13 10.47 10.74
C SER A 101 -8.67 10.23 12.19
N LEU A 102 -7.37 10.35 12.43
CA LEU A 102 -6.78 10.24 13.77
C LEU A 102 -7.32 11.34 14.71
N ALA A 103 -7.38 12.59 14.23
CA ALA A 103 -7.87 13.71 15.02
C ALA A 103 -9.37 13.55 15.40
N ARG A 104 -10.19 13.01 14.50
CA ARG A 104 -11.62 12.72 14.76
C ARG A 104 -11.78 11.63 15.83
N THR A 105 -11.02 10.54 15.72
CA THR A 105 -11.09 9.43 16.69
C THR A 105 -10.74 9.90 18.11
N ARG A 106 -9.71 10.75 18.26
CA ARG A 106 -9.31 11.28 19.57
C ARG A 106 -10.32 12.25 20.20
N ARG A 107 -11.17 12.92 19.42
CA ARG A 107 -12.23 13.81 19.95
C ARG A 107 -13.43 13.06 20.52
N ILE A 108 -13.64 11.80 20.14
CA ILE A 108 -14.80 11.00 20.59
C ILE A 108 -14.48 10.27 21.91
N THR A 109 -13.20 10.04 22.19
CA THR A 109 -12.71 9.35 23.39
C THR A 109 -12.25 10.28 24.51
N GLY A 110 -12.43 11.60 24.36
CA GLY A 110 -11.97 12.63 25.30
C GLY A 110 -13.12 13.35 25.99
#